data_AF-A0A2S2QK30-F1
#
_entry.id   AF-A0A2S2QK30-F1
#
_cell.length_a   1.000
_cell.length_b   1.000
_cell.length_c   1.000
_cell.angle_alpha   90.00
_cell.angle_beta   90.00
_cell.angle_gamma   90.00
#
_symmetry.space_group_name_H-M   'P 1'
#
loop_
_entity.id
_entity.type
_entity.pdbx_description
1 polymer ?
#
loop_
_entity_poly.entity_id
_entity_poly.type
_entity_poly.pdbx_seq_one_letter_code
_entity_poly.pdbx_strand_id
1 'polypeptide(L)'
;AAILLLYKLVNGCCGGGTAGKYTSEAGFMAYYEVCDFLHVENTTLVWDNEQQVPFAYRKDQWIGFDDERSLKTKMSWLKEEGFGGVMIWSVDMDDYRGVCGTGKYPLINAMKQELAGYKVKLEYDGPYEATGRNAVYTTKDPTSVTCEEEDGHISYHPDKADCTMYYMCEGERKHHMPCPSNLVFNPKENVCDWPENVEGCMQHTPAPPTSKR
;
A
#
# COMPACT_ATOMS: atom_id res chain seq x y z
N ALA A 1 -8.43 -4.35 -2.96
CA ALA A 1 -8.20 -5.14 -4.18
C ALA A 1 -7.42 -4.25 -5.12
N ALA A 2 -6.24 -4.68 -5.54
CA ALA A 2 -5.45 -3.92 -6.48
C ALA A 2 -5.47 -4.62 -7.86
N ILE A 3 -5.38 -3.78 -8.90
CA ILE A 3 -5.20 -4.11 -10.31
C ILE A 3 -6.52 -4.32 -11.09
N LEU A 4 -6.68 -3.47 -12.11
CA LEU A 4 -7.62 -3.58 -13.22
C LEU A 4 -6.75 -3.92 -14.44
N LEU A 5 -6.96 -5.07 -15.08
CA LEU A 5 -6.30 -5.36 -16.35
C LEU A 5 -7.01 -4.54 -17.44
N LEU A 6 -6.33 -3.50 -17.94
CA LEU A 6 -6.80 -2.65 -19.03
C LEU A 6 -5.84 -2.80 -20.20
N TYR A 7 -6.26 -3.57 -21.20
CA TYR A 7 -5.57 -3.70 -22.48
C TYR A 7 -5.94 -2.50 -23.34
N LYS A 8 -4.98 -1.61 -23.62
CA LYS A 8 -5.25 -0.38 -24.38
C LYS A 8 -4.45 -0.38 -25.68
N LEU A 9 -5.18 -0.35 -26.78
CA LEU A 9 -4.64 -0.29 -28.13
C LEU A 9 -4.77 1.13 -28.67
N VAL A 10 -3.70 1.70 -29.18
CA VAL A 10 -3.64 3.07 -29.72
C VAL A 10 -3.08 3.03 -31.14
N ASN A 11 -3.63 3.86 -32.02
CA ASN A 11 -3.12 4.04 -33.37
C ASN A 11 -2.37 5.37 -33.47
N GLY A 12 -1.18 5.38 -34.08
CA GLY A 12 -0.27 6.54 -34.10
C GLY A 12 -0.78 7.82 -34.79
N CYS A 13 -1.89 7.77 -35.53
CA CYS A 13 -2.46 8.96 -36.18
C CYS A 13 -3.58 9.60 -35.37
N CYS A 14 -4.61 8.86 -34.97
CA CYS A 14 -5.94 9.47 -34.97
C CYS A 14 -7.00 8.82 -34.05
N GLY A 15 -6.64 7.88 -33.14
CA GLY A 15 -7.61 7.25 -32.24
C GLY A 15 -7.18 5.88 -31.70
N GLY A 16 -8.15 5.09 -31.23
CA GLY A 16 -7.91 3.69 -30.84
C GLY A 16 -7.43 2.85 -32.03
N GLY A 17 -6.61 1.83 -31.78
CA GLY A 17 -6.17 0.92 -32.84
C GLY A 17 -7.29 0.08 -33.44
N THR A 18 -6.95 -0.64 -34.50
CA THR A 18 -7.90 -1.47 -35.26
C THR A 18 -8.52 -2.52 -34.34
N ALA A 19 -9.84 -2.68 -34.43
CA ALA A 19 -10.58 -3.61 -33.59
C ALA A 19 -10.06 -5.05 -33.72
N GLY A 20 -10.02 -5.76 -32.60
CA GLY A 20 -9.76 -7.20 -32.56
C GLY A 20 -10.83 -7.99 -33.33
N LYS A 21 -10.46 -9.18 -33.83
CA LYS A 21 -11.35 -10.04 -34.63
C LYS A 21 -12.57 -10.52 -33.83
N TYR A 22 -12.42 -10.70 -32.53
CA TYR A 22 -13.43 -11.26 -31.63
C TYR A 22 -14.06 -10.17 -30.78
N THR A 23 -13.26 -9.33 -30.12
CA THR A 23 -13.76 -8.23 -29.29
C THR A 23 -14.51 -7.19 -30.10
N SER A 24 -14.13 -7.01 -31.38
CA SER A 24 -14.80 -6.11 -32.34
C SER A 24 -14.91 -4.66 -31.86
N GLU A 25 -14.01 -4.24 -30.96
CA GLU A 25 -13.97 -2.90 -30.38
C GLU A 25 -12.64 -2.22 -30.70
N ALA A 26 -12.71 -1.04 -31.33
CA ALA A 26 -11.51 -0.28 -31.65
C ALA A 26 -10.87 0.29 -30.37
N GLY A 27 -9.55 0.16 -30.25
CA GLY A 27 -8.81 0.56 -29.06
C GLY A 27 -8.80 -0.44 -27.92
N PHE A 28 -9.43 -1.60 -28.09
CA PHE A 28 -9.49 -2.67 -27.12
C PHE A 28 -9.13 -4.02 -27.77
N MET A 29 -8.46 -4.89 -27.02
CA MET A 29 -8.05 -6.20 -27.50
C MET A 29 -7.93 -7.17 -26.31
N ALA A 30 -8.51 -8.37 -26.43
CA ALA A 30 -8.37 -9.41 -25.40
C ALA A 30 -6.97 -10.05 -25.45
N TYR A 31 -6.51 -10.69 -24.37
CA TYR A 31 -5.15 -11.25 -24.31
C TYR A 31 -4.87 -12.27 -25.42
N TYR A 32 -5.85 -13.13 -25.73
CA TYR A 32 -5.73 -14.09 -26.82
C TYR A 32 -5.61 -13.43 -28.21
N GLU A 33 -6.14 -12.22 -28.39
CA GLU A 33 -5.96 -11.43 -29.62
C GLU A 33 -4.60 -10.73 -29.66
N VAL A 34 -4.08 -10.30 -28.50
CA VAL A 34 -2.73 -9.73 -28.40
C VAL A 34 -1.70 -10.76 -28.85
N CYS A 35 -1.87 -12.00 -28.40
CA CYS A 35 -1.05 -13.12 -28.78
C CYS A 35 -1.08 -13.41 -30.30
N ASP A 36 -2.25 -13.33 -30.94
CA ASP A 36 -2.36 -13.36 -32.40
C ASP A 36 -1.58 -12.21 -33.05
N PHE A 37 -1.66 -10.99 -32.49
CA PHE A 37 -0.93 -9.81 -32.96
C PHE A 37 0.60 -9.97 -32.83
N LEU A 38 1.08 -10.61 -31.76
CA LEU A 38 2.49 -10.90 -31.52
C LEU A 38 3.07 -11.93 -32.51
N HIS A 39 2.26 -12.87 -32.99
CA HIS A 39 2.69 -13.86 -34.00
C HIS A 39 2.75 -13.29 -35.42
N VAL A 40 2.27 -12.07 -35.65
CA VAL A 40 2.38 -11.42 -36.96
C VAL A 40 3.83 -11.00 -37.22
N GLU A 41 4.35 -11.31 -38.41
CA GLU A 41 5.68 -10.86 -38.83
C GLU A 41 5.82 -9.33 -38.73
N ASN A 42 7.02 -8.89 -38.30
CA ASN A 42 7.39 -7.51 -38.04
C ASN A 42 6.61 -6.82 -36.90
N THR A 43 6.03 -7.59 -35.97
CA THR A 43 5.61 -7.05 -34.68
C THR A 43 6.81 -7.00 -33.72
N THR A 44 7.05 -5.84 -33.11
CA THR A 44 8.10 -5.67 -32.10
C THR A 44 7.46 -5.70 -30.71
N LEU A 45 7.91 -6.63 -29.86
CA LEU A 45 7.59 -6.66 -28.43
C LEU A 45 8.68 -5.92 -27.65
N VAL A 46 8.27 -5.02 -26.76
CA VAL A 46 9.16 -4.24 -25.91
C VAL A 46 8.70 -4.36 -24.46
N TRP A 47 9.68 -4.39 -23.55
CA TRP A 47 9.45 -4.32 -22.12
C TRP A 47 9.79 -2.92 -21.61
N ASP A 48 8.84 -2.29 -20.91
CA ASP A 48 9.07 -1.02 -20.24
C ASP A 48 9.62 -1.27 -18.82
N ASN A 49 10.87 -0.89 -18.58
CA ASN A 49 11.53 -1.07 -17.28
C ASN A 49 11.06 -0.07 -16.21
N GLU A 50 10.45 1.04 -16.59
CA GLU A 50 9.93 2.02 -15.63
C GLU A 50 8.51 1.62 -15.20
N GLN A 51 7.65 1.29 -16.16
CA GLN A 51 6.26 0.91 -15.90
C GLN A 51 6.08 -0.58 -15.53
N GLN A 52 7.11 -1.41 -15.72
CA GLN A 52 7.11 -2.85 -15.45
C GLN A 52 6.01 -3.63 -16.20
N VAL A 53 5.73 -3.22 -17.44
CA VAL A 53 4.73 -3.83 -18.33
C VAL A 53 5.24 -3.94 -19.77
N PRO A 54 4.74 -4.90 -20.56
CA PRO A 54 5.04 -4.98 -21.97
C PRO A 54 4.17 -4.05 -22.81
N PHE A 55 4.71 -3.67 -23.96
CA PHE A 55 3.93 -3.16 -25.08
C PHE A 55 4.46 -3.73 -26.39
N ALA A 56 3.60 -3.80 -27.40
CA ALA A 56 3.99 -4.22 -28.74
C ALA A 56 3.51 -3.24 -29.79
N TYR A 57 4.25 -3.13 -30.89
CA TYR A 57 3.85 -2.26 -31.98
C TYR A 57 4.21 -2.85 -33.34
N ARG A 58 3.38 -2.50 -34.33
CA ARG A 58 3.55 -2.88 -35.73
C ARG A 58 2.94 -1.81 -36.62
N LYS A 59 3.77 -1.20 -37.47
CA LYS A 59 3.37 -0.06 -38.32
C LYS A 59 2.77 1.06 -37.46
N ASP A 60 1.49 1.36 -37.65
CA ASP A 60 0.74 2.37 -36.92
C ASP A 60 0.08 1.84 -35.64
N GLN A 61 -0.04 0.51 -35.48
CA GLN A 61 -0.67 -0.12 -34.32
C GLN A 61 0.28 -0.21 -33.13
N TRP A 62 -0.17 0.22 -31.96
CA TRP A 62 0.55 0.09 -30.68
C TRP A 62 -0.37 -0.46 -29.61
N ILE A 63 0.03 -1.51 -28.89
CA ILE A 63 -0.73 -2.13 -27.81
C ILE A 63 0.06 -2.18 -26.51
N GLY A 64 -0.51 -1.63 -25.45
CA GLY A 64 -0.07 -1.86 -24.08
C GLY A 64 -0.92 -2.94 -23.45
N PHE A 65 -0.28 -3.94 -22.84
CA PHE A 65 -0.97 -5.09 -22.27
C PHE A 65 -0.24 -5.62 -21.03
N ASP A 66 -0.87 -6.56 -20.35
CA ASP A 66 -0.25 -7.36 -19.30
C ASP A 66 0.05 -8.77 -19.81
N ASP A 67 1.24 -9.27 -19.48
CA ASP A 67 1.67 -10.65 -19.74
C ASP A 67 1.94 -11.39 -18.41
N GLU A 68 2.38 -12.64 -18.52
CA GLU A 68 2.71 -13.45 -17.35
C GLU A 68 3.81 -12.81 -16.49
N ARG A 69 4.74 -12.06 -17.10
CA ARG A 69 5.85 -11.40 -16.38
C ARG A 69 5.35 -10.18 -15.60
N SER A 70 4.60 -9.29 -16.22
CA SER A 70 4.07 -8.09 -15.56
C SER A 70 3.09 -8.45 -14.45
N LEU A 71 2.27 -9.49 -14.65
CA LEU A 71 1.37 -9.98 -13.61
C LEU A 71 2.13 -10.54 -12.42
N LYS A 72 3.22 -11.29 -12.64
CA LYS A 72 4.08 -11.75 -11.53
C LYS A 72 4.69 -10.58 -10.75
N THR A 73 5.19 -9.56 -11.45
CA THR A 73 5.69 -8.33 -10.80
C THR A 73 4.60 -7.66 -9.98
N LYS A 74 3.40 -7.51 -10.53
CA LYS A 74 2.24 -6.95 -9.83
C LYS A 74 1.83 -7.78 -8.61
N MET A 75 1.92 -9.11 -8.67
CA MET A 75 1.63 -9.97 -7.51
C MET A 75 2.70 -9.84 -6.43
N SER A 76 3.97 -9.66 -6.78
CA SER A 76 5.03 -9.36 -5.81
C SER A 76 4.76 -8.04 -5.09
N TRP A 77 4.48 -6.99 -5.85
CA TRP A 77 4.09 -5.69 -5.28
C TRP A 77 2.83 -5.80 -4.40
N LEU A 78 1.81 -6.55 -4.85
CA LEU A 78 0.59 -6.79 -4.06
C LEU A 78 0.91 -7.41 -2.69
N LYS A 79 1.84 -8.37 -2.65
CA LYS A 79 2.28 -9.02 -1.41
C LYS A 79 3.03 -8.07 -0.49
N GLU A 80 3.89 -7.21 -1.07
CA GLU A 80 4.67 -6.18 -0.36
C GLU A 80 3.75 -5.15 0.30
N GLU A 81 2.75 -4.66 -0.42
CA GLU A 81 1.76 -3.68 0.08
C GLU A 81 0.68 -4.27 0.99
N GLY A 82 0.67 -5.59 1.21
CA GLY A 82 -0.30 -6.22 2.11
C GLY A 82 -1.75 -6.26 1.58
N PHE A 83 -1.98 -6.14 0.27
CA PHE A 83 -3.34 -6.13 -0.26
C PHE A 83 -4.04 -7.49 -0.13
N GLY A 84 -5.35 -7.44 0.13
CA GLY A 84 -6.19 -8.64 0.32
C GLY A 84 -6.34 -9.58 -0.88
N GLY A 85 -5.96 -9.14 -2.08
CA GLY A 85 -6.11 -9.92 -3.31
C GLY A 85 -6.25 -9.06 -4.57
N VAL A 86 -6.31 -9.75 -5.71
CA VAL A 86 -6.40 -9.18 -7.05
C VAL A 86 -7.82 -9.29 -7.60
N MET A 87 -8.23 -8.30 -8.39
CA MET A 87 -9.46 -8.35 -9.18
C MET A 87 -9.07 -8.48 -10.67
N ILE A 88 -9.82 -9.28 -11.43
CA ILE A 88 -9.46 -9.61 -12.80
C ILE A 88 -10.61 -9.20 -13.71
N TRP A 89 -10.29 -8.34 -14.69
CA TRP A 89 -11.18 -7.98 -15.77
C TRP A 89 -10.59 -8.49 -17.10
N SER A 90 -11.07 -9.59 -17.65
CA SER A 90 -12.04 -10.56 -17.12
C SER A 90 -11.60 -11.97 -17.46
N VAL A 91 -12.24 -12.97 -16.86
CA VAL A 91 -11.90 -14.37 -17.05
C VAL A 91 -12.00 -14.85 -18.50
N ASP A 92 -12.95 -14.32 -19.27
CA ASP A 92 -13.20 -14.66 -20.67
C ASP A 92 -12.19 -14.02 -21.65
N MET A 93 -11.41 -13.03 -21.19
CA MET A 93 -10.41 -12.33 -21.99
C MET A 93 -8.99 -12.85 -21.81
N ASP A 94 -8.77 -13.76 -20.86
CA ASP A 94 -7.56 -14.58 -20.80
C ASP A 94 -7.58 -15.62 -21.92
N ASP A 95 -6.46 -16.29 -22.19
CA ASP A 95 -6.40 -17.41 -23.12
C ASP A 95 -7.01 -18.68 -22.51
N TYR A 96 -8.34 -18.68 -22.35
CA TYR A 96 -9.12 -19.78 -21.80
C TYR A 96 -9.09 -21.04 -22.68
N ARG A 97 -8.68 -20.91 -23.95
CA ARG A 97 -8.58 -22.02 -24.92
C ARG A 97 -7.18 -22.62 -25.00
N GLY A 98 -6.15 -21.89 -24.59
CA GLY A 98 -4.75 -22.29 -24.70
C GLY A 98 -4.21 -22.16 -26.13
N VAL A 99 -4.67 -21.17 -26.90
CA VAL A 99 -4.21 -20.93 -28.28
C VAL A 99 -2.81 -20.30 -28.35
N CYS A 100 -2.35 -19.67 -27.28
CA CYS A 100 -1.04 -19.03 -27.19
C CYS A 100 0.13 -19.98 -26.94
N GLY A 101 -0.15 -21.26 -26.70
CA GLY A 101 0.87 -22.29 -26.50
C GLY A 101 1.41 -22.43 -25.07
N THR A 102 1.01 -21.56 -24.13
CA THR A 102 1.41 -21.64 -22.71
C THR A 102 0.41 -22.42 -21.83
N GLY A 103 -0.69 -22.89 -22.40
CA GLY A 103 -1.76 -23.62 -21.71
C GLY A 103 -3.00 -22.75 -21.48
N LYS A 104 -4.02 -23.30 -20.81
CA LYS A 104 -5.27 -22.57 -20.54
C LYS A 104 -5.11 -21.61 -19.37
N TYR A 105 -5.72 -20.43 -19.50
CA TYR A 105 -5.71 -19.37 -18.49
C TYR A 105 -4.30 -18.98 -18.00
N PRO A 106 -3.36 -18.67 -18.90
CA PRO A 106 -1.98 -18.42 -18.52
C PRO A 106 -1.84 -17.24 -17.55
N LEU A 107 -2.58 -16.15 -17.76
CA LEU A 107 -2.50 -14.97 -16.91
C LEU A 107 -3.05 -15.24 -15.51
N ILE A 108 -4.23 -15.85 -15.43
CA ILE A 108 -4.86 -16.17 -14.14
C ILE A 108 -4.03 -17.21 -13.38
N ASN A 109 -3.47 -18.20 -14.08
CA ASN A 109 -2.62 -19.20 -13.45
C ASN A 109 -1.30 -18.61 -12.95
N ALA A 110 -0.68 -17.67 -13.69
CA ALA A 110 0.49 -16.95 -13.21
C ALA A 110 0.19 -16.22 -11.89
N MET A 111 -0.91 -15.46 -11.83
CA MET A 111 -1.31 -14.77 -10.59
C MET A 111 -1.61 -15.74 -9.45
N LYS A 112 -2.35 -16.81 -9.73
CA LYS A 112 -2.70 -17.84 -8.73
C LYS A 112 -1.46 -18.52 -8.14
N GLN A 113 -0.46 -18.81 -8.98
CA GLN A 113 0.81 -19.40 -8.54
C GLN A 113 1.60 -18.44 -7.64
N GLU A 114 1.68 -17.15 -8.00
CA GLU A 114 2.41 -16.16 -7.20
C GLU A 114 1.76 -15.84 -5.85
N LEU A 115 0.43 -15.98 -5.78
CA LEU A 115 -0.33 -15.82 -4.54
C LEU A 115 -0.43 -17.13 -3.74
N ALA A 116 0.17 -18.24 -4.21
CA ALA A 116 0.11 -19.50 -3.50
C ALA A 116 0.80 -19.41 -2.13
N GLY A 117 0.04 -19.68 -1.06
CA GLY A 117 0.54 -19.59 0.31
C GLY A 117 0.66 -18.16 0.86
N TYR A 118 0.35 -17.14 0.06
CA TYR A 118 0.27 -15.77 0.56
C TYR A 118 -0.83 -15.66 1.62
N LYS A 119 -0.46 -15.07 2.76
CA LYS A 119 -1.38 -14.73 3.84
C LYS A 119 -1.25 -13.25 4.08
N VAL A 120 -2.36 -12.56 3.91
CA VAL A 120 -2.50 -11.14 4.23
C VAL A 120 -2.25 -11.01 5.73
N LYS A 121 -1.18 -10.31 6.10
CA LYS A 121 -1.02 -9.84 7.47
C LYS A 121 -1.99 -8.69 7.63
N LEU A 122 -2.99 -8.87 8.48
CA LEU A 122 -3.84 -7.78 8.90
C LEU A 122 -2.99 -6.96 9.89
N GLU A 123 -2.22 -6.02 9.35
CA GLU A 123 -1.66 -4.94 10.15
C GLU A 123 -2.79 -3.91 10.35
N TYR A 124 -3.11 -3.68 11.62
CA TYR A 124 -4.26 -2.90 12.04
C TYR A 124 -3.83 -1.44 12.18
N ASP A 125 -4.13 -0.65 11.16
CA ASP A 125 -3.82 0.79 11.09
C ASP A 125 -5.02 1.67 11.48
N GLY A 126 -6.08 1.06 12.02
CA GLY A 126 -7.34 1.74 12.39
C GLY A 126 -7.50 1.96 13.90
N PRO A 127 -8.41 2.84 14.35
CA PRO A 127 -8.71 3.04 15.77
C PRO A 127 -9.86 2.19 16.34
N TYR A 128 -10.49 1.32 15.54
CA TYR A 128 -11.47 0.33 16.03
C TYR A 128 -11.48 -0.94 15.16
N GLU A 129 -11.58 -2.13 15.77
CA GLU A 129 -11.92 -3.37 15.05
C GLU A 129 -12.96 -4.22 15.78
N ALA A 130 -13.84 -4.83 14.98
CA ALA A 130 -15.05 -5.53 15.40
C ALA A 130 -14.80 -7.02 15.74
N THR A 131 -15.71 -7.57 16.55
CA THR A 131 -15.54 -8.82 17.31
C THR A 131 -15.78 -10.11 16.51
N GLY A 132 -14.79 -11.00 16.49
CA GLY A 132 -14.90 -12.43 16.16
C GLY A 132 -14.56 -13.32 17.36
N ARG A 133 -15.24 -14.47 17.50
CA ARG A 133 -15.38 -15.26 18.75
C ARG A 133 -14.11 -15.96 19.30
N ASN A 134 -12.93 -15.81 18.70
CA ASN A 134 -11.71 -16.54 19.14
C ASN A 134 -10.43 -15.69 19.17
N ALA A 135 -10.51 -14.35 19.21
CA ALA A 135 -9.32 -13.52 19.41
C ALA A 135 -8.96 -13.45 20.90
N VAL A 136 -7.75 -13.91 21.25
CA VAL A 136 -7.13 -13.61 22.54
C VAL A 136 -6.73 -12.14 22.53
N TYR A 137 -7.30 -11.36 23.45
CA TYR A 137 -7.06 -9.93 23.59
C TYR A 137 -5.63 -9.67 24.09
N THR A 138 -4.83 -8.95 23.31
CA THR A 138 -3.78 -8.08 23.85
C THR A 138 -4.24 -6.66 23.65
N THR A 139 -4.76 -6.03 24.71
CA THR A 139 -5.04 -4.60 24.72
C THR A 139 -3.71 -3.87 24.48
N LYS A 140 -3.55 -3.15 23.35
CA LYS A 140 -2.49 -2.13 23.30
C LYS A 140 -2.78 -1.13 24.41
N ASP A 141 -1.76 -0.87 25.21
CA ASP A 141 -1.84 0.00 26.37
C ASP A 141 -2.30 1.40 25.91
N PRO A 142 -3.38 1.98 26.46
CA PRO A 142 -3.86 3.32 26.10
C PRO A 142 -2.80 4.43 26.31
N THR A 143 -1.71 4.12 27.02
CA THR A 143 -0.55 4.99 27.23
C THR A 143 0.52 4.88 26.14
N SER A 144 0.42 3.94 25.20
CA SER A 144 1.49 3.73 24.19
C SER A 144 1.51 4.84 23.15
N VAL A 145 2.66 5.53 23.03
CA VAL A 145 2.96 6.50 21.96
C VAL A 145 3.51 5.77 20.73
N THR A 146 2.93 6.05 19.56
CA THR A 146 3.41 5.62 18.24
C THR A 146 4.15 6.77 17.56
N CYS A 147 5.37 6.50 17.09
CA CYS A 147 6.17 7.42 16.27
C CYS A 147 5.98 6.98 14.81
N GLU A 148 5.30 7.76 13.99
CA GLU A 148 5.00 7.43 12.59
C GLU A 148 5.54 8.54 11.69
N GLU A 149 6.85 8.57 11.46
CA GLU A 149 7.45 9.61 10.62
C GLU A 149 8.48 9.04 9.65
N GLU A 150 8.16 9.16 8.37
CA GLU A 150 9.10 9.08 7.26
C GLU A 150 9.88 10.41 7.19
N ASP A 151 11.19 10.33 6.92
CA ASP A 151 12.12 11.46 6.70
C ASP A 151 12.89 12.03 7.91
N GLY A 152 13.10 11.26 8.98
CA GLY A 152 14.13 11.58 9.99
C GLY A 152 13.88 12.88 10.77
N HIS A 153 12.65 13.38 10.76
CA HIS A 153 12.20 14.48 11.58
C HIS A 153 12.14 14.05 13.06
N ILE A 154 12.39 15.01 13.96
CA ILE A 154 12.29 14.79 15.41
C ILE A 154 10.95 15.32 15.87
N SER A 155 10.12 14.46 16.44
CA SER A 155 8.84 14.85 17.03
C SER A 155 8.74 14.57 18.52
N TYR A 156 7.83 15.30 19.17
CA TYR A 156 7.66 15.28 20.61
C TYR A 156 6.22 14.96 20.96
N HIS A 157 6.02 14.01 21.88
CA HIS A 157 4.70 13.52 22.27
C HIS A 157 4.56 13.52 23.79
N PRO A 158 3.40 13.91 24.35
CA PRO A 158 3.17 13.89 25.79
C PRO A 158 3.13 12.45 26.32
N ASP A 159 3.68 12.21 27.52
CA ASP A 159 3.35 11.01 28.28
C ASP A 159 1.97 11.18 28.93
N LYS A 160 1.08 10.21 28.70
CA LYS A 160 -0.31 10.24 29.18
C LYS A 160 -0.45 9.87 30.66
N ALA A 161 0.55 9.21 31.24
CA ALA A 161 0.58 8.78 32.63
C ALA A 161 1.32 9.79 33.51
N ASP A 162 2.32 10.49 32.96
CA ASP A 162 3.13 11.46 33.71
C ASP A 162 3.35 12.75 32.92
N CYS A 163 2.67 13.83 33.32
CA CYS A 163 2.83 15.15 32.71
C CYS A 163 4.27 15.69 32.75
N THR A 164 5.13 15.21 33.66
CA THR A 164 6.54 15.62 33.76
C THR A 164 7.46 14.89 32.79
N MET A 165 6.91 13.96 32.00
CA MET A 165 7.64 13.17 31.02
C MET A 165 7.07 13.38 29.61
N TYR A 166 7.92 13.18 28.61
CA TYR A 166 7.53 13.20 27.20
C TYR A 166 8.36 12.20 26.40
N TYR A 167 7.89 11.86 25.20
CA TYR A 167 8.62 11.03 24.25
C TYR A 167 9.20 11.89 23.14
N MET A 168 10.49 11.71 22.88
CA MET A 168 11.15 12.24 21.69
C MET A 168 11.30 11.09 20.69
N CYS A 169 10.73 11.27 19.50
CA CYS A 169 10.78 10.30 18.41
C CYS A 169 11.84 10.71 17.39
N GLU A 170 12.77 9.80 17.07
CA GLU A 170 13.70 9.90 15.96
C GLU A 170 13.39 8.76 14.98
N GLY A 171 12.54 9.03 13.99
CA GLY A 171 11.93 7.96 13.18
C GLY A 171 11.16 6.97 14.07
N GLU A 172 11.50 5.68 14.00
CA GLU A 172 10.87 4.64 14.84
C GLU A 172 11.42 4.57 16.28
N ARG A 173 12.48 5.34 16.61
CA ARG A 173 13.12 5.26 17.93
C ARG A 173 12.45 6.23 18.90
N LYS A 174 11.82 5.71 19.95
CA LYS A 174 11.27 6.50 21.05
C LYS A 174 12.23 6.63 22.22
N HIS A 175 12.41 7.85 22.69
CA HIS A 175 13.20 8.19 23.87
C HIS A 175 12.28 8.81 24.93
N HIS A 176 12.20 8.19 26.11
CA HIS A 176 11.39 8.70 27.23
C HIS A 176 12.21 9.68 28.06
N MET A 177 11.81 10.95 28.03
CA MET A 177 12.61 12.08 28.52
C MET A 177 11.87 12.84 29.64
N PRO A 178 12.56 13.19 30.73
CA PRO A 178 12.00 14.05 31.77
C PRO A 178 12.05 15.53 31.38
N CYS A 179 11.02 16.26 31.79
CA CYS A 179 11.05 17.72 31.81
C CYS A 179 11.94 18.24 32.95
N PRO A 180 12.66 19.36 32.75
CA PRO A 180 13.42 20.00 33.82
C PRO A 180 12.50 20.52 34.94
N SER A 181 12.99 20.49 36.19
CA SER A 181 12.54 21.34 37.31
C SER A 181 11.02 21.57 37.45
N ASN A 182 10.25 20.54 37.80
CA ASN A 182 8.79 20.64 38.07
C ASN A 182 7.95 21.22 36.91
N LEU A 183 8.49 21.24 35.69
CA LEU A 183 7.75 21.60 34.49
C LEU A 183 7.03 20.38 33.92
N VAL A 184 6.01 20.64 33.10
CA VAL A 184 5.24 19.61 32.39
C VAL A 184 5.33 19.82 30.89
N PHE A 185 5.20 18.75 30.12
CA PHE A 185 5.28 18.85 28.68
C PHE A 185 4.04 19.53 28.10
N ASN A 186 4.24 20.62 27.36
CA ASN A 186 3.20 21.36 26.65
C ASN A 186 3.16 20.88 25.18
N PRO A 187 2.17 20.06 24.79
CA PRO A 187 2.07 19.56 23.42
C PRO A 187 1.66 20.63 22.40
N LYS A 188 1.22 21.82 22.82
CA LYS A 188 0.89 22.92 21.90
C LYS A 188 2.14 23.62 21.39
N GLU A 189 3.16 23.70 22.23
CA GLU A 189 4.42 24.41 21.96
C GLU A 189 5.62 23.45 21.82
N ASN A 190 5.40 22.14 22.03
CA ASN A 190 6.40 21.08 22.04
C ASN A 190 7.60 21.35 22.98
N VAL A 191 7.33 21.98 24.13
CA VAL A 191 8.34 22.33 25.15
C VAL A 191 7.83 22.04 26.56
N CYS A 192 8.74 21.90 27.51
CA CYS A 192 8.38 21.84 28.93
C CYS A 192 8.01 23.25 29.42
N ASP A 193 6.79 23.38 29.96
CA ASP A 193 6.19 24.63 30.39
C ASP A 193 5.61 24.48 31.81
N TRP A 194 5.15 25.59 32.39
CA TRP A 194 4.49 25.56 33.69
C TRP A 194 3.17 24.79 33.64
N PRO A 195 2.81 24.04 34.70
CA PRO A 195 1.54 23.29 34.78
C PRO A 195 0.28 24.11 34.51
N GLU A 196 0.34 25.42 34.78
CA GLU A 196 -0.74 26.37 34.54
C GLU A 196 -1.05 26.57 33.05
N ASN A 197 -0.05 26.35 32.19
CA ASN A 197 -0.15 26.52 30.73
C ASN A 197 -0.59 25.23 30.03
N VAL A 198 -0.73 24.11 30.75
CA VAL A 198 -1.06 22.80 30.20
C VAL A 198 -2.36 22.28 30.82
N GLU A 199 -3.42 22.30 30.01
CA GLU A 199 -4.75 21.80 30.39
C GLU A 199 -4.66 20.31 30.80
N GLY A 200 -5.21 19.97 31.97
CA GLY A 200 -5.21 18.59 32.48
C GLY A 200 -4.00 18.23 33.36
N CYS A 201 -2.95 19.05 33.38
CA CYS A 201 -1.78 18.87 34.25
C CYS A 201 -1.77 19.82 35.46
N MET A 202 -2.88 20.49 35.73
CA MET A 202 -3.06 21.46 36.84
C MET A 202 -3.18 20.82 38.24
N GLN A 203 -3.18 19.49 38.37
CA GLN A 203 -3.27 18.87 39.70
C GLN A 203 -1.94 19.01 40.45
N HIS A 204 -1.93 20.04 41.29
CA HIS A 204 -0.93 20.38 42.28
C HIS A 204 -0.29 19.16 42.96
N THR A 205 1.03 19.07 42.87
CA THR A 205 1.85 18.51 43.95
C THR A 205 1.41 19.20 45.25
N PRO A 206 0.94 18.46 46.28
CA PRO A 206 0.84 19.04 47.61
C PRO A 206 2.26 19.43 48.02
N ALA A 207 2.50 20.73 48.25
CA ALA A 207 3.70 21.16 48.94
C ALA A 207 3.83 20.37 50.25
N PRO A 208 5.03 19.89 50.64
CA PRO A 208 5.22 19.31 51.95
C PRO A 208 4.78 20.34 53.01
N PRO A 209 4.06 19.93 54.06
CA PRO A 209 3.60 20.86 55.07
C PRO A 209 4.79 21.61 55.67
N THR A 210 4.71 22.94 55.70
CA THR A 210 5.67 23.78 56.40
C THR A 210 5.73 23.34 57.87
N SER A 211 6.89 22.81 58.29
CA SER A 211 7.20 22.57 59.69
C SER A 211 7.10 23.89 60.46
N LYS A 212 6.00 24.10 61.18
CA LYS A 212 5.89 25.20 62.15
C LYS A 212 6.48 24.76 63.49
N ARG A 213 7.51 25.51 63.88
CA ARG A 213 8.22 25.59 65.17
C ARG A 213 9.12 24.42 65.55
#